data_AF-A0AAU2R817-F1
#
_entry.id   AF-A0AAU2R817-F1
#
_cell.length_a   1.000
_cell.length_b   1.000
_cell.length_c   1.000
_cell.angle_alpha   90.00
_cell.angle_beta   90.00
_cell.angle_gamma   90.00
#
_symmetry.space_group_name_H-M   'P 1'
#
loop_
_entity.id
_entity.type
_entity.pdbx_description
1 polymer ?
#
loop_
_entity_poly.entity_id
_entity_poly.type
_entity_poly.pdbx_seq_one_letter_code
_entity_poly.pdbx_strand_id
1 'polypeptide(L)'
;MTLPNRRPGRALTLLRAGAEAASAIPAPHWPAQLAARLSELDATWQESAQLCADAAWAARASGHSVLGLLHPDDALAPGPDPITTAAYRHLYLSALRYDFRCPTLALLVEQLSLQEREGLDCYSRALYAFALLGQSRSEGLPLMQQVLDDAGDHVKTLHVLLHGLWLGHDLPGREERMLQILGRPPFASRTDPIALFREAGALRGLGEYQAALESIDRALDLLPPGDVSVHADLVRERSLIASARDVQRLVGRHAEAGPE
;
A
#
# COMPACT_ATOMS: atom_id res chain seq x y z
N MET A 1 14.86 -29.51 -0.93
CA MET A 1 14.60 -28.06 -0.79
C MET A 1 15.79 -27.31 -1.37
N THR A 2 15.69 -26.90 -2.63
CA THR A 2 16.69 -26.07 -3.31
C THR A 2 16.47 -24.62 -2.88
N LEU A 3 17.41 -24.05 -2.12
CA LEU A 3 17.39 -22.62 -1.82
C LEU A 3 17.43 -21.84 -3.14
N PRO A 4 16.59 -20.81 -3.34
CA PRO A 4 16.67 -19.97 -4.53
C PRO A 4 18.04 -19.30 -4.52
N ASN A 5 18.84 -19.61 -5.53
CA ASN A 5 20.16 -19.02 -5.78
C ASN A 5 19.95 -17.51 -5.99
N ARG A 6 20.03 -16.72 -4.92
CA ARG A 6 20.09 -15.26 -5.00
C ARG A 6 21.37 -14.89 -5.73
N ARG A 7 21.31 -14.78 -7.06
CA ARG A 7 22.41 -14.28 -7.88
C ARG A 7 22.72 -12.86 -7.38
N PRO A 8 23.92 -12.57 -6.85
CA PRO A 8 24.25 -11.25 -6.31
C PRO A 8 23.98 -10.09 -7.28
N GLY A 9 24.04 -10.37 -8.59
CA GLY A 9 23.69 -9.43 -9.64
C GLY A 9 22.20 -9.08 -9.74
N ARG A 10 21.27 -9.98 -9.37
CA ARG A 10 19.83 -9.74 -9.59
C ARG A 10 19.31 -8.56 -8.78
N ALA A 11 19.69 -8.46 -7.52
CA ALA A 11 19.30 -7.33 -6.67
C ALA A 11 19.82 -6.00 -7.21
N LEU A 12 21.08 -5.95 -7.66
CA LEU A 12 21.66 -4.76 -8.28
C LEU A 12 20.96 -4.42 -9.60
N THR A 13 20.64 -5.42 -10.41
CA THR A 13 19.91 -5.21 -11.68
C THR A 13 18.52 -4.65 -11.44
N LEU A 14 17.79 -5.14 -10.44
CA LEU A 14 16.47 -4.61 -10.07
C LEU A 14 16.57 -3.18 -9.53
N LEU A 15 17.57 -2.87 -8.70
CA LEU A 15 17.82 -1.51 -8.22
C LEU A 15 18.10 -0.55 -9.38
N ARG A 16 18.91 -0.97 -10.37
CA ARG A 16 19.15 -0.19 -11.58
C ARG A 16 17.89 0.00 -12.40
N ALA A 17 17.10 -1.05 -12.62
CA ALA A 17 15.84 -0.97 -13.33
C ALA A 17 14.86 0.01 -12.65
N GLY A 18 14.82 0.03 -11.31
CA GLY A 18 14.02 0.99 -10.55
C GLY A 18 14.50 2.43 -10.72
N ALA A 19 15.81 2.67 -10.66
CA ALA A 19 16.39 3.98 -10.90
C ALA A 19 16.16 4.48 -12.34
N GLU A 20 16.33 3.58 -13.33
CA GLU A 20 16.05 3.84 -14.74
C GLU A 20 14.57 4.22 -14.92
N ALA A 21 13.65 3.45 -14.37
CA ALA A 21 12.21 3.74 -14.42
C ALA A 21 11.87 5.09 -13.80
N ALA A 22 12.41 5.41 -12.62
CA ALA A 22 12.21 6.70 -11.96
C ALA A 22 12.72 7.87 -12.82
N SER A 23 13.87 7.72 -13.47
CA SER A 23 14.42 8.75 -14.37
C SER A 23 13.61 8.93 -15.66
N ALA A 24 12.91 7.89 -16.11
CA ALA A 24 12.15 7.89 -17.35
C ALA A 24 10.74 8.49 -17.21
N ILE A 25 10.22 8.66 -15.99
CA ILE A 25 8.85 9.13 -15.68
C ILE A 25 8.37 10.34 -16.50
N PRO A 26 9.20 11.37 -16.79
CA PRO A 26 8.74 12.50 -17.60
C PRO A 26 8.34 12.11 -19.04
N ALA A 27 8.76 10.96 -19.54
CA ALA A 27 8.47 10.50 -20.89
C ALA A 27 7.17 9.67 -20.95
N PRO A 28 6.27 9.90 -21.92
CA PRO A 28 4.94 9.25 -21.96
C PRO A 28 4.99 7.72 -22.12
N HIS A 29 6.09 7.17 -22.61
CA HIS A 29 6.28 5.73 -22.83
C HIS A 29 6.91 5.00 -21.62
N TRP A 30 7.16 5.68 -20.51
CA TRP A 30 7.81 5.06 -19.34
C TRP A 30 7.09 3.80 -18.81
N PRO A 31 5.74 3.68 -18.83
CA PRO A 31 5.08 2.46 -18.36
C PRO A 31 5.45 1.25 -19.22
N ALA A 32 5.47 1.44 -20.55
CA ALA A 32 5.84 0.40 -21.51
C ALA A 32 7.33 0.02 -21.37
N GLN A 33 8.21 0.99 -21.13
CA GLN A 33 9.62 0.71 -20.87
C GLN A 33 9.82 -0.12 -19.61
N LEU A 34 9.16 0.23 -18.50
CA LEU A 34 9.24 -0.57 -17.27
C LEU A 34 8.71 -1.99 -17.48
N ALA A 35 7.56 -2.14 -18.15
CA ALA A 35 6.99 -3.45 -18.44
C ALA A 35 7.93 -4.32 -19.30
N ALA A 36 8.50 -3.75 -20.36
CA ALA A 36 9.49 -4.44 -21.20
C ALA A 36 10.72 -4.87 -20.40
N ARG A 37 11.24 -4.00 -19.53
CA ARG A 37 12.39 -4.33 -18.67
C ARG A 37 12.07 -5.43 -17.66
N LEU A 38 10.86 -5.45 -17.08
CA LEU A 38 10.43 -6.54 -16.21
C LEU A 38 10.34 -7.87 -16.97
N SER A 39 9.83 -7.85 -18.20
CA SER A 39 9.75 -9.02 -19.07
C SER A 39 11.16 -9.55 -19.44
N GLU A 40 12.08 -8.66 -19.84
CA GLU A 40 13.49 -9.01 -20.12
C GLU A 40 14.21 -9.64 -18.93
N LEU A 41 13.85 -9.25 -17.70
CA LEU A 41 14.45 -9.76 -16.48
C LEU A 41 13.83 -11.06 -15.97
N ASP A 42 12.78 -11.56 -16.64
CA ASP A 42 11.93 -12.64 -16.15
C ASP A 42 11.52 -12.36 -14.69
N ALA A 43 10.95 -11.17 -14.49
CA ALA A 43 10.62 -10.66 -13.16
C ALA A 43 9.50 -11.49 -12.51
N THR A 44 9.66 -11.79 -11.22
CA THR A 44 8.58 -12.40 -10.45
C THR A 44 7.49 -11.36 -10.16
N TRP A 45 6.30 -11.82 -9.74
CA TRP A 45 5.23 -10.89 -9.32
C TRP A 45 5.68 -9.99 -8.15
N GLN A 46 6.54 -10.47 -7.25
CA GLN A 46 7.09 -9.68 -6.13
C GLN A 46 7.96 -8.52 -6.63
N GLU A 47 8.83 -8.80 -7.59
CA GLU A 47 9.74 -7.80 -8.16
C GLU A 47 8.96 -6.78 -9.00
N SER A 48 7.98 -7.25 -9.78
CA SER A 48 7.03 -6.38 -10.48
C SER A 48 6.24 -5.50 -9.51
N ALA A 49 5.72 -6.06 -8.42
CA ALA A 49 5.00 -5.31 -7.40
C ALA A 49 5.86 -4.23 -6.73
N GLN A 50 7.13 -4.55 -6.40
CA GLN A 50 8.07 -3.58 -5.85
C GLN A 50 8.29 -2.41 -6.82
N LEU A 51 8.72 -2.71 -8.04
CA LEU A 51 9.10 -1.71 -9.03
C LEU A 51 7.90 -0.89 -9.52
N CYS A 52 6.77 -1.52 -9.79
CA CYS A 52 5.58 -0.83 -10.28
C CYS A 52 4.95 0.06 -9.20
N ALA A 53 4.92 -0.37 -7.93
CA ALA A 53 4.39 0.45 -6.85
C ALA A 53 5.25 1.71 -6.63
N ASP A 54 6.58 1.55 -6.60
CA ASP A 54 7.52 2.66 -6.44
C ASP A 54 7.45 3.64 -7.61
N ALA A 55 7.42 3.13 -8.84
CA ALA A 55 7.30 3.94 -10.05
C ALA A 55 5.95 4.69 -10.09
N ALA A 56 4.83 4.02 -9.76
CA ALA A 56 3.52 4.67 -9.73
C ALA A 56 3.44 5.79 -8.67
N TRP A 57 4.05 5.59 -7.49
CA TRP A 57 4.15 6.64 -6.47
C TRP A 57 4.99 7.82 -6.95
N ALA A 58 6.20 7.57 -7.48
CA ALA A 58 7.09 8.62 -7.97
C ALA A 58 6.46 9.40 -9.14
N ALA A 59 5.76 8.71 -10.03
CA ALA A 59 5.04 9.31 -11.15
C ALA A 59 3.92 10.22 -10.66
N ARG A 60 3.12 9.76 -9.68
CA ARG A 60 2.10 10.60 -9.04
C ARG A 60 2.71 11.83 -8.36
N ALA A 61 3.76 11.65 -7.55
CA ALA A 61 4.40 12.73 -6.80
C ALA A 61 4.99 13.82 -7.71
N SER A 62 5.40 13.47 -8.93
CA SER A 62 5.94 14.38 -9.93
C SER A 62 4.91 14.89 -10.95
N GLY A 63 3.62 14.57 -10.80
CA GLY A 63 2.56 15.03 -11.71
C GLY A 63 2.43 14.26 -13.03
N HIS A 64 3.06 13.09 -13.16
CA HIS A 64 3.08 12.24 -14.35
C HIS A 64 2.33 10.92 -14.13
N SER A 65 1.18 10.96 -13.45
CA SER A 65 0.42 9.76 -13.05
C SER A 65 0.16 8.79 -14.22
N VAL A 66 0.31 7.49 -13.96
CA VAL A 66 -0.01 6.40 -14.90
C VAL A 66 -1.43 6.51 -15.45
N LEU A 67 -2.37 7.05 -14.67
CA LEU A 67 -3.78 7.18 -15.06
C LEU A 67 -4.00 8.13 -16.26
N GLY A 68 -3.02 8.99 -16.58
CA GLY A 68 -3.04 9.82 -17.78
C GLY A 68 -2.38 9.19 -19.00
N LEU A 69 -1.75 8.01 -18.84
CA LEU A 69 -0.96 7.34 -19.88
C LEU A 69 -1.53 5.98 -20.29
N LEU A 70 -2.19 5.27 -19.36
CA LEU A 70 -2.80 3.96 -19.62
C LEU A 70 -4.33 4.05 -19.55
N HIS A 71 -5.00 3.28 -20.40
CA HIS A 71 -6.43 3.04 -20.34
C HIS A 71 -6.75 1.88 -19.38
N PRO A 72 -7.93 1.84 -18.72
CA PRO A 72 -8.31 0.70 -17.90
C PRO A 72 -8.20 -0.66 -18.61
N ASP A 73 -8.48 -0.69 -19.91
CA ASP A 73 -8.38 -1.92 -20.71
C ASP A 73 -6.95 -2.45 -20.78
N ASP A 74 -5.92 -1.59 -20.73
CA ASP A 74 -4.51 -2.01 -20.73
C ASP A 74 -4.16 -2.81 -19.46
N ALA A 75 -4.88 -2.59 -18.36
CA ALA A 75 -4.67 -3.28 -17.09
C ALA A 75 -5.41 -4.63 -17.00
N LEU A 76 -6.40 -4.85 -17.84
CA LEU A 76 -7.26 -6.04 -17.84
C LEU A 76 -6.98 -6.96 -19.03
N ALA A 77 -6.62 -6.41 -20.18
CA ALA A 77 -6.37 -7.17 -21.40
C ALA A 77 -5.09 -8.01 -21.31
N PRO A 78 -5.05 -9.19 -21.97
CA PRO A 78 -3.83 -9.96 -22.10
C PRO A 78 -2.81 -9.19 -22.94
N GLY A 79 -1.62 -8.98 -22.37
CA GLY A 79 -0.47 -8.40 -23.06
C GLY A 79 0.30 -9.45 -23.88
N PRO A 80 1.45 -9.05 -24.46
CA PRO A 80 2.30 -9.93 -25.27
C PRO A 80 2.86 -11.11 -24.47
N ASP A 81 2.99 -10.96 -23.15
CA ASP A 81 3.43 -11.98 -22.22
C ASP A 81 2.81 -11.77 -20.82
N PRO A 82 2.84 -12.78 -19.93
CA PRO A 82 2.24 -12.68 -18.60
C PRO A 82 2.88 -11.62 -17.69
N ILE A 83 4.19 -11.34 -17.83
CA ILE A 83 4.91 -10.36 -16.99
C ILE A 83 4.51 -8.95 -17.40
N THR A 84 4.46 -8.67 -18.71
CA THR A 84 3.97 -7.41 -19.25
C THR A 84 2.52 -7.16 -18.84
N THR A 85 1.67 -8.18 -18.90
CA THR A 85 0.27 -8.11 -18.44
C THR A 85 0.19 -7.75 -16.95
N ALA A 86 0.96 -8.43 -16.10
CA ALA A 86 1.01 -8.15 -14.67
C ALA A 86 1.56 -6.74 -14.38
N ALA A 87 2.59 -6.29 -15.11
CA ALA A 87 3.19 -4.96 -14.93
C ALA A 87 2.19 -3.83 -15.19
N TYR A 88 1.45 -3.86 -16.30
CA TYR A 88 0.42 -2.85 -16.58
C TYR A 88 -0.67 -2.84 -15.52
N ARG A 89 -1.13 -4.02 -15.10
CA ARG A 89 -2.09 -4.15 -14.01
C ARG A 89 -1.56 -3.56 -12.71
N HIS A 90 -0.34 -3.91 -12.31
CA HIS A 90 0.29 -3.41 -11.09
C HIS A 90 0.47 -1.89 -11.11
N LEU A 91 0.86 -1.31 -12.24
CA LEU A 91 1.01 0.14 -12.41
C LEU A 91 -0.34 0.85 -12.29
N TYR A 92 -1.33 0.40 -13.05
CA TYR A 92 -2.62 1.07 -13.13
C TYR A 92 -3.39 0.97 -11.80
N LEU A 93 -3.48 -0.23 -11.21
CA LEU A 93 -4.18 -0.43 -9.94
C LEU A 93 -3.44 0.23 -8.76
N SER A 94 -2.10 0.28 -8.78
CA SER A 94 -1.34 1.05 -7.78
C SER A 94 -1.63 2.55 -7.87
N ALA A 95 -1.73 3.09 -9.09
CA ALA A 95 -2.07 4.49 -9.27
C ALA A 95 -3.48 4.81 -8.75
N LEU A 96 -4.48 3.94 -9.02
CA LEU A 96 -5.81 4.07 -8.41
C LEU A 96 -5.76 4.01 -6.87
N ARG A 97 -4.91 3.15 -6.30
CA ARG A 97 -4.70 3.06 -4.84
C ARG A 97 -4.15 4.36 -4.26
N TYR A 98 -3.16 4.98 -4.90
CA TYR A 98 -2.55 6.21 -4.40
C TYR A 98 -3.47 7.43 -4.52
N ASP A 99 -4.45 7.39 -5.42
CA ASP A 99 -5.51 8.40 -5.56
C ASP A 99 -6.82 8.01 -4.84
N PHE A 100 -6.79 6.96 -4.01
CA PHE A 100 -7.95 6.48 -3.24
C PHE A 100 -9.20 6.18 -4.08
N ARG A 101 -9.01 5.80 -5.36
CA ARG A 101 -10.11 5.49 -6.29
C ARG A 101 -10.63 4.06 -6.10
N CYS A 102 -10.97 3.72 -4.86
CA CYS A 102 -11.41 2.38 -4.46
C CYS A 102 -12.62 1.87 -5.26
N PRO A 103 -13.70 2.65 -5.49
CA PRO A 103 -14.84 2.18 -6.29
C PRO A 103 -14.43 1.82 -7.73
N THR A 104 -13.58 2.64 -8.36
CA THR A 104 -13.08 2.39 -9.71
C THR A 104 -12.21 1.13 -9.76
N LEU A 105 -11.31 0.95 -8.79
CA LEU A 105 -10.45 -0.23 -8.72
C LEU A 105 -11.28 -1.51 -8.54
N ALA A 106 -12.23 -1.51 -7.60
CA ALA A 106 -13.12 -2.64 -7.36
C ALA A 106 -13.92 -3.00 -8.62
N LEU A 107 -14.55 -2.01 -9.26
CA LEU A 107 -15.34 -2.21 -10.47
C LEU A 107 -14.52 -2.86 -11.59
N LEU A 108 -13.27 -2.43 -11.80
CA LEU A 108 -12.41 -2.99 -12.84
C LEU A 108 -12.06 -4.45 -12.59
N VAL A 109 -11.75 -4.82 -11.35
CA VAL A 109 -11.45 -6.22 -11.02
C VAL A 109 -12.72 -7.07 -11.08
N GLU A 110 -13.87 -6.53 -10.68
CA GLU A 110 -15.17 -7.22 -10.71
C GLU A 110 -15.70 -7.46 -12.13
N GLN A 111 -15.20 -6.75 -13.15
CA GLN A 111 -15.50 -7.02 -14.56
C GLN A 111 -14.86 -8.32 -15.07
N LEU A 112 -13.78 -8.78 -14.44
CA LEU A 112 -13.13 -10.03 -14.79
C LEU A 112 -14.03 -11.22 -14.43
N SER A 113 -13.99 -12.25 -15.26
CA SER A 113 -14.63 -13.53 -14.94
C SER A 113 -14.05 -14.12 -13.66
N LEU A 114 -14.79 -15.07 -13.06
CA LEU A 114 -14.34 -15.73 -11.84
C LEU A 114 -12.99 -16.44 -12.05
N GLN A 115 -12.81 -17.10 -13.20
CA GLN A 115 -11.55 -17.77 -13.56
C GLN A 115 -10.38 -16.79 -13.70
N GLU A 116 -10.60 -15.62 -14.31
CA GLU A 116 -9.57 -14.58 -14.44
C GLU A 116 -9.20 -13.98 -13.08
N ARG A 117 -10.17 -13.80 -12.19
CA ARG A 117 -9.93 -13.33 -10.81
C ARG A 117 -9.14 -14.33 -9.98
N GLU A 118 -9.42 -15.62 -10.13
CA GLU A 118 -8.66 -16.70 -9.47
C GLU A 118 -7.21 -16.79 -10.00
N GLY A 119 -6.99 -16.41 -11.25
CA GLY A 119 -5.67 -16.34 -11.87
C GLY A 119 -4.82 -15.12 -11.48
N LEU A 120 -5.36 -14.19 -10.67
CA LEU A 120 -4.60 -13.01 -10.24
C LEU A 120 -3.49 -13.37 -9.26
N ASP A 121 -2.31 -12.79 -9.48
CA ASP A 121 -1.21 -12.87 -8.53
C ASP A 121 -1.57 -12.21 -7.19
N CYS A 122 -0.76 -12.49 -6.16
CA CYS A 122 -1.03 -12.03 -4.80
C CYS A 122 -1.08 -10.50 -4.67
N TYR A 123 -0.30 -9.76 -5.46
CA TYR A 123 -0.26 -8.30 -5.38
C TYR A 123 -1.50 -7.69 -6.04
N SER A 124 -1.92 -8.22 -7.18
CA SER A 124 -3.19 -7.85 -7.83
C SER A 124 -4.39 -8.13 -6.91
N ARG A 125 -4.42 -9.29 -6.24
CA ARG A 125 -5.46 -9.60 -5.24
C ARG A 125 -5.40 -8.67 -4.02
N ALA A 126 -4.20 -8.28 -3.58
CA ALA A 126 -4.04 -7.31 -2.50
C ALA A 126 -4.64 -5.95 -2.89
N LEU A 127 -4.42 -5.47 -4.12
CA LEU A 127 -4.98 -4.22 -4.62
C LEU A 127 -6.52 -4.25 -4.67
N TYR A 128 -7.09 -5.40 -5.05
CA TYR A 128 -8.53 -5.61 -4.97
C TYR A 128 -9.03 -5.61 -3.52
N ALA A 129 -8.35 -6.31 -2.60
CA ALA A 129 -8.66 -6.26 -1.18
C ALA A 129 -8.59 -4.83 -0.63
N PHE A 130 -7.57 -4.05 -1.00
CA PHE A 130 -7.47 -2.63 -0.66
C PHE A 130 -8.72 -1.85 -1.06
N ALA A 131 -9.22 -2.07 -2.29
CA ALA A 131 -10.39 -1.37 -2.77
C ALA A 131 -11.66 -1.74 -2.00
N LEU A 132 -11.84 -3.01 -1.65
CA LEU A 132 -12.96 -3.46 -0.82
C LEU A 132 -12.87 -2.88 0.60
N LEU A 133 -11.71 -3.08 1.25
CA LEU A 133 -11.46 -2.61 2.61
C LEU A 133 -11.58 -1.09 2.73
N GLY A 134 -11.03 -0.34 1.78
CA GLY A 134 -11.10 1.12 1.76
C GLY A 134 -12.52 1.68 1.61
N GLN A 135 -13.47 0.85 1.17
CA GLN A 135 -14.90 1.17 1.12
C GLN A 135 -15.68 0.62 2.32
N SER A 136 -14.98 0.13 3.36
CA SER A 136 -15.57 -0.60 4.49
C SER A 136 -16.39 -1.83 4.08
N ARG A 137 -16.14 -2.42 2.88
CA ARG A 137 -16.80 -3.66 2.44
C ARG A 137 -16.18 -4.85 3.17
N SER A 138 -16.94 -5.46 4.08
CA SER A 138 -16.47 -6.52 4.98
C SER A 138 -15.98 -7.78 4.26
N GLU A 139 -16.48 -8.05 3.06
CA GLU A 139 -15.98 -9.09 2.14
C GLU A 139 -14.52 -8.89 1.70
N GLY A 140 -13.94 -7.70 1.89
CA GLY A 140 -12.50 -7.48 1.75
C GLY A 140 -11.66 -8.19 2.83
N LEU A 141 -12.22 -8.47 4.01
CA LEU A 141 -11.51 -9.12 5.12
C LEU A 141 -11.13 -10.58 4.84
N PRO A 142 -12.03 -11.47 4.36
CA PRO A 142 -11.62 -12.82 3.99
C PRO A 142 -10.63 -12.83 2.83
N LEU A 143 -10.78 -11.94 1.83
CA LEU A 143 -9.80 -11.82 0.74
C LEU A 143 -8.43 -11.35 1.25
N MET A 144 -8.40 -10.39 2.18
CA MET A 144 -7.17 -9.96 2.85
C MET A 144 -6.49 -11.14 3.53
N GLN A 145 -7.24 -11.98 4.25
CA GLN A 145 -6.67 -13.15 4.92
C GLN A 145 -6.05 -14.13 3.91
N GLN A 146 -6.74 -14.44 2.82
CA GLN A 146 -6.20 -15.29 1.74
C GLN A 146 -4.90 -14.72 1.17
N VAL A 147 -4.85 -13.40 0.93
CA VAL A 147 -3.63 -12.73 0.46
C VAL A 147 -2.51 -12.83 1.49
N LEU A 148 -2.80 -12.67 2.78
CA LEU A 148 -1.81 -12.78 3.86
C LEU A 148 -1.22 -14.20 4.00
N ASP A 149 -2.04 -15.21 3.72
CA ASP A 149 -1.63 -16.63 3.75
C ASP A 149 -0.76 -16.97 2.53
N ASP A 150 -1.13 -16.47 1.34
CA ASP A 150 -0.44 -16.79 0.08
C ASP A 150 0.82 -15.95 -0.18
N ALA A 151 0.77 -14.66 0.14
CA ALA A 151 1.86 -13.72 -0.16
C ALA A 151 2.98 -13.73 0.88
N GLY A 152 2.75 -14.37 2.03
CA GLY A 152 3.62 -14.34 3.19
C GLY A 152 3.94 -12.91 3.63
N ASP A 153 5.24 -12.62 3.81
CA ASP A 153 5.74 -11.33 4.31
C ASP A 153 6.18 -10.38 3.20
N HIS A 154 5.56 -10.45 2.01
CA HIS A 154 5.87 -9.53 0.92
C HIS A 154 5.46 -8.08 1.27
N VAL A 155 6.45 -7.21 1.50
CA VAL A 155 6.27 -5.88 2.09
C VAL A 155 5.29 -4.98 1.35
N LYS A 156 5.27 -4.99 0.00
CA LYS A 156 4.31 -4.16 -0.76
C LYS A 156 2.89 -4.66 -0.62
N THR A 157 2.69 -5.96 -0.54
CA THR A 157 1.37 -6.56 -0.29
C THR A 157 0.87 -6.14 1.09
N LEU A 158 1.72 -6.24 2.12
CA LEU A 158 1.35 -5.80 3.47
C LEU A 158 0.98 -4.31 3.51
N HIS A 159 1.75 -3.45 2.84
CA HIS A 159 1.43 -2.02 2.70
C HIS A 159 0.10 -1.77 2.00
N VAL A 160 -0.24 -2.55 0.97
CA VAL A 160 -1.53 -2.44 0.29
C VAL A 160 -2.69 -2.75 1.24
N LEU A 161 -2.58 -3.84 1.98
CA LEU A 161 -3.62 -4.25 2.93
C LEU A 161 -3.74 -3.27 4.10
N LEU A 162 -2.63 -2.80 4.66
CA LEU A 162 -2.61 -1.74 5.68
C LEU A 162 -3.28 -0.46 5.18
N HIS A 163 -3.07 -0.11 3.91
CA HIS A 163 -3.69 1.07 3.33
C HIS A 163 -5.21 0.94 3.23
N GLY A 164 -5.70 -0.26 2.88
CA GLY A 164 -7.12 -0.53 2.78
C GLY A 164 -7.80 -0.49 4.14
N LEU A 165 -7.21 -1.15 5.13
CA LEU A 165 -7.69 -1.10 6.52
C LEU A 165 -7.70 0.32 7.06
N TRP A 166 -6.64 1.09 6.85
CA TRP A 166 -6.57 2.47 7.33
C TRP A 166 -7.67 3.37 6.74
N LEU A 167 -8.05 3.15 5.48
CA LEU A 167 -9.09 3.94 4.82
C LEU A 167 -10.52 3.51 5.20
N GLY A 168 -10.77 2.22 5.42
CA GLY A 168 -12.08 1.69 5.81
C GLY A 168 -12.38 1.93 7.28
N HIS A 169 -13.32 2.82 7.61
CA HIS A 169 -13.57 3.22 9.00
C HIS A 169 -14.51 2.29 9.78
N ASP A 170 -15.38 1.56 9.08
CA ASP A 170 -16.46 0.77 9.70
C ASP A 170 -16.17 -0.73 9.65
N LEU A 171 -14.91 -1.11 9.52
CA LEU A 171 -14.50 -2.52 9.50
C LEU A 171 -14.39 -3.06 10.93
N PRO A 172 -14.97 -4.23 11.24
CA PRO A 172 -14.90 -4.80 12.58
C PRO A 172 -13.46 -5.18 12.93
N GLY A 173 -12.96 -4.77 14.10
CA GLY A 173 -11.62 -5.08 14.61
C GLY A 173 -10.48 -4.65 13.67
N ARG A 174 -10.65 -3.48 13.06
CA ARG A 174 -9.74 -2.90 12.07
C ARG A 174 -8.38 -2.63 12.68
N GLU A 175 -8.36 -1.99 13.83
CA GLU A 175 -7.15 -1.56 14.54
C GLU A 175 -6.28 -2.76 14.90
N GLU A 176 -6.87 -3.80 15.48
CA GLU A 176 -6.16 -5.02 15.86
C GLU A 176 -5.59 -5.73 14.63
N ARG A 177 -6.33 -5.77 13.52
CA ARG A 177 -5.83 -6.33 12.24
C ARG A 177 -4.67 -5.53 11.68
N MET A 178 -4.72 -4.20 11.76
CA MET A 178 -3.59 -3.35 11.36
C MET A 178 -2.36 -3.68 12.20
N LEU A 179 -2.51 -3.75 13.53
CA LEU A 179 -1.41 -4.09 14.44
C LEU A 179 -0.86 -5.51 14.21
N GLN A 180 -1.70 -6.49 13.87
CA GLN A 180 -1.26 -7.83 13.50
C GLN A 180 -0.39 -7.82 12.24
N ILE A 181 -0.76 -7.05 11.22
CA ILE A 181 0.07 -6.90 10.01
C ILE A 181 1.38 -6.17 10.35
N LEU A 182 1.32 -5.11 11.16
CA LEU A 182 2.49 -4.34 11.60
C LEU A 182 3.45 -5.14 12.50
N GLY A 183 2.97 -6.22 13.13
CA GLY A 183 3.81 -7.17 13.88
C GLY A 183 4.62 -8.14 13.00
N ARG A 184 4.43 -8.13 11.67
CA ARG A 184 5.12 -9.06 10.76
C ARG A 184 6.60 -8.70 10.55
N PRO A 185 7.45 -9.68 10.18
CA PRO A 185 8.90 -9.48 10.05
C PRO A 185 9.38 -8.25 9.28
N PRO A 186 8.75 -7.84 8.14
CA PRO A 186 9.19 -6.64 7.42
C PRO A 186 9.12 -5.35 8.23
N PHE A 187 8.23 -5.29 9.22
CA PHE A 187 7.99 -4.10 10.05
C PHE A 187 8.56 -4.22 11.47
N ALA A 188 9.07 -5.39 11.85
CA ALA A 188 9.57 -5.66 13.20
C ALA A 188 10.70 -4.69 13.64
N SER A 189 11.53 -4.22 12.71
CA SER A 189 12.59 -3.25 12.99
C SER A 189 12.08 -1.84 13.27
N ARG A 190 10.81 -1.55 12.96
CA ARG A 190 10.16 -0.24 13.12
C ARG A 190 10.96 0.89 12.43
N THR A 191 11.42 0.64 11.22
CA THR A 191 12.22 1.60 10.43
C THR A 191 11.45 2.16 9.23
N ASP A 192 10.25 1.65 8.95
CA ASP A 192 9.41 2.11 7.86
C ASP A 192 8.47 3.24 8.36
N PRO A 193 8.65 4.50 7.91
CA PRO A 193 7.85 5.63 8.38
C PRO A 193 6.38 5.51 7.99
N ILE A 194 6.07 4.87 6.86
CA ILE A 194 4.67 4.66 6.44
C ILE A 194 4.01 3.61 7.33
N ALA A 195 4.71 2.53 7.67
CA ALA A 195 4.20 1.54 8.62
C ALA A 195 3.95 2.15 10.00
N LEU A 196 4.88 2.94 10.52
CA LEU A 196 4.74 3.65 11.81
C LEU A 196 3.59 4.66 11.82
N PHE A 197 3.36 5.34 10.69
CA PHE A 197 2.20 6.21 10.52
C PHE A 197 0.88 5.41 10.61
N ARG A 198 0.79 4.25 9.95
CA ARG A 198 -0.39 3.36 10.04
C ARG A 198 -0.57 2.82 11.45
N GLU A 199 0.51 2.48 12.13
CA GLU A 199 0.51 2.05 13.53
C GLU A 199 -0.05 3.13 14.45
N ALA A 200 0.40 4.37 14.30
CA ALA A 200 -0.09 5.50 15.09
C ALA A 200 -1.61 5.68 14.94
N GLY A 201 -2.13 5.55 13.71
CA GLY A 201 -3.56 5.58 13.45
C GLY A 201 -4.33 4.45 14.13
N ALA A 202 -3.81 3.21 14.12
CA ALA A 202 -4.43 2.07 14.79
C ALA A 202 -4.44 2.24 16.32
N LEU A 203 -3.30 2.64 16.90
CA LEU A 203 -3.18 2.91 18.34
C LEU A 203 -4.11 4.04 18.78
N ARG A 204 -4.27 5.09 17.97
CA ARG A 204 -5.26 6.15 18.22
C ARG A 204 -6.68 5.59 18.24
N GLY A 205 -7.02 4.70 17.31
CA GLY A 205 -8.33 4.06 17.27
C GLY A 205 -8.64 3.24 18.53
N LEU A 206 -7.62 2.63 19.13
CA LEU A 206 -7.72 1.89 20.40
C LEU A 206 -7.68 2.79 21.66
N GLY A 207 -7.48 4.10 21.51
CA GLY A 207 -7.32 5.02 22.64
C GLY A 207 -5.94 5.01 23.28
N GLU A 208 -4.97 4.31 22.70
CA GLU A 208 -3.59 4.19 23.17
C GLU A 208 -2.76 5.42 22.74
N TYR A 209 -3.20 6.61 23.16
CA TYR A 209 -2.73 7.87 22.59
C TYR A 209 -1.25 8.17 22.84
N GLN A 210 -0.68 7.68 23.95
CA GLN A 210 0.74 7.89 24.22
C GLN A 210 1.63 7.07 23.27
N ALA A 211 1.30 5.79 23.10
CA ALA A 211 1.99 4.94 22.13
C ALA A 211 1.79 5.43 20.69
N ALA A 212 0.59 5.95 20.37
CA ALA A 212 0.32 6.56 19.07
C ALA A 212 1.23 7.77 18.80
N LEU A 213 1.44 8.65 19.80
CA LEU A 213 2.34 9.80 19.69
C LEU A 213 3.80 9.37 19.50
N GLU A 214 4.27 8.37 20.25
CA GLU A 214 5.62 7.83 20.09
C GLU A 214 5.84 7.24 18.70
N SER A 215 4.83 6.54 18.17
CA SER A 215 4.90 5.97 16.82
C SER A 215 4.95 7.05 15.73
N ILE A 216 4.11 8.09 15.82
CA ILE A 216 4.08 9.15 14.80
C ILE A 216 5.30 10.06 14.88
N ASP A 217 5.83 10.33 16.08
CA ASP A 217 7.07 11.10 16.25
C ASP A 217 8.26 10.34 15.63
N ARG A 218 8.34 9.02 15.85
CA ARG A 218 9.35 8.18 15.18
C ARG A 218 9.17 8.14 13.66
N ALA A 219 7.93 8.14 13.18
CA ALA A 219 7.65 8.19 11.74
C ALA A 219 8.17 9.50 11.12
N LEU A 220 8.00 10.63 11.82
CA LEU A 220 8.51 11.93 11.39
C LEU A 220 10.04 11.96 11.37
N ASP A 221 10.71 11.40 12.37
CA ASP A 221 12.17 11.33 12.45
C ASP A 221 12.81 10.47 11.34
N LEU A 222 12.10 9.43 10.89
CA LEU A 222 12.57 8.50 9.85
C LEU A 222 12.17 8.91 8.42
N LEU A 223 11.28 9.88 8.26
CA LEU A 223 10.81 10.29 6.94
C LEU A 223 11.96 10.94 6.15
N PRO A 224 12.28 10.45 4.93
CA PRO A 224 13.31 11.07 4.11
C PRO A 224 12.98 12.54 3.80
N PRO A 225 14.01 13.40 3.69
CA PRO A 225 13.79 14.78 3.27
C PRO A 225 13.22 14.81 1.83
N GLY A 226 12.26 15.71 1.59
CA GLY A 226 11.67 15.93 0.26
C GLY A 226 10.26 15.36 0.07
N ASP A 227 9.80 14.45 0.93
CA ASP A 227 8.43 13.90 0.89
C ASP A 227 7.40 14.82 1.58
N VAL A 228 7.25 16.05 1.05
CA VAL A 228 6.44 17.12 1.67
C VAL A 228 4.98 16.72 1.89
N SER A 229 4.38 16.01 0.94
CA SER A 229 2.97 15.57 1.08
C SER A 229 2.82 14.54 2.20
N VAL A 230 3.75 13.60 2.31
CA VAL A 230 3.74 12.57 3.35
C VAL A 230 3.98 13.23 4.71
N HIS A 231 4.95 14.13 4.81
CA HIS A 231 5.20 14.90 6.03
C HIS A 231 3.93 15.63 6.52
N ALA A 232 3.18 16.25 5.61
CA ALA A 232 1.93 16.92 5.95
C ALA A 232 0.87 15.95 6.52
N ASP A 233 0.78 14.73 5.99
CA ASP A 233 -0.12 13.69 6.50
C ASP A 233 0.31 13.21 7.90
N LEU A 234 1.61 13.04 8.15
CA LEU A 234 2.12 12.65 9.47
C LEU A 234 1.84 13.72 10.53
N VAL A 235 2.08 15.00 10.21
CA VAL A 235 1.78 16.12 11.12
C VAL A 235 0.28 16.22 11.41
N ARG A 236 -0.56 15.97 10.39
CA ARG A 236 -2.02 15.94 10.57
C ARG A 236 -2.43 14.82 11.52
N GLU A 237 -1.92 13.62 11.35
CA GLU A 237 -2.21 12.49 12.24
C GLU A 237 -1.76 12.77 13.66
N ARG A 238 -0.55 13.29 13.85
CA ARG A 238 -0.05 13.71 15.17
C ARG A 238 -1.00 14.70 15.85
N SER A 239 -1.52 15.67 15.10
CA SER A 239 -2.49 16.64 15.61
C SER A 239 -3.82 15.99 15.99
N LEU A 240 -4.30 15.03 15.19
CA LEU A 240 -5.50 14.24 15.50
C LEU A 240 -5.33 13.41 16.78
N ILE A 241 -4.17 12.78 16.97
CA ILE A 241 -3.85 12.01 18.18
C ILE A 241 -3.88 12.92 19.42
N ALA A 242 -3.21 14.07 19.35
CA ALA A 242 -3.19 15.03 20.46
C ALA A 242 -4.61 15.50 20.82
N SER A 243 -5.40 15.83 19.80
CA SER A 243 -6.77 16.33 19.99
C SER A 243 -7.68 15.26 20.59
N ALA A 244 -7.62 14.02 20.11
CA ALA A 244 -8.39 12.90 20.65
C ALA A 244 -8.06 12.63 22.13
N ARG A 245 -6.77 12.67 22.49
CA ARG A 245 -6.31 12.52 23.88
C ARG A 245 -6.85 13.62 24.78
N ASP A 246 -6.83 14.86 24.31
CA ASP A 246 -7.30 16.01 25.11
C ASP A 246 -8.82 15.95 25.32
N VAL A 247 -9.59 15.54 24.30
CA VAL A 247 -11.03 15.28 24.42
C VAL A 247 -11.30 14.17 25.45
N GLN A 248 -10.59 13.04 25.39
CA GLN A 248 -10.78 11.95 26.35
C GLN A 248 -10.51 12.41 27.79
N ARG A 249 -9.45 13.20 28.01
CA ARG A 249 -9.13 13.78 29.32
C ARG A 249 -10.21 14.72 29.84
N LEU A 250 -10.80 15.54 28.96
CA LEU A 250 -11.90 16.42 29.32
C LEU A 250 -13.15 15.62 29.71
N VAL A 251 -13.52 14.59 28.95
CA VAL A 251 -14.66 13.72 29.26
C VAL A 251 -14.45 13.00 30.59
N GLY A 252 -13.24 12.46 30.83
CA GLY A 252 -12.90 11.82 32.11
C GLY A 252 -13.05 12.75 33.31
N ARG A 253 -12.58 14.00 33.20
CA ARG A 253 -12.72 15.01 34.26
C ARG A 253 -14.18 15.38 34.55
N HIS A 254 -15.03 15.46 33.52
CA HIS A 254 -16.46 15.73 33.73
C HIS A 254 -17.18 14.54 34.36
N ALA A 255 -16.80 13.30 34.02
CA ALA A 255 -17.35 12.10 34.65
C ALA A 255 -16.98 12.00 36.13
N GLU A 256 -15.75 12.43 36.50
CA GLU A 256 -15.28 12.48 37.89
C GLU A 256 -15.90 13.62 38.72
N ALA A 257 -16.31 14.72 38.08
CA ALA A 257 -16.93 15.87 38.75
C ALA A 257 -18.39 15.63 39.20
N GLY A 258 -19.07 14.60 38.65
CA GLY A 258 -20.48 14.29 38.94
C GLY A 258 -21.47 15.35 38.39
N PRO A 259 -22.76 15.01 38.18
CA PRO A 259 -23.76 16.01 37.85
C PRO A 259 -24.06 16.87 39.09
N GLU A 260 -23.87 18.19 38.97
CA GLU A 260 -24.34 19.19 39.96
C GLU A 260 -25.88 19.17 40.13
#